data_AF-A0A4Q4BFT3-F1
#
_entry.id   AF-A0A4Q4BFT3-F1
#
_cell.length_a   1.000
_cell.length_b   1.000
_cell.length_c   1.000
_cell.angle_alpha   90.00
_cell.angle_beta   90.00
_cell.angle_gamma   90.00
#
_symmetry.space_group_name_H-M   'P 1'
#
loop_
_entity.id
_entity.type
_entity.pdbx_description
1 polymer ?
#
loop_
_entity_poly.entity_id
_entity_poly.type
_entity_poly.pdbx_seq_one_letter_code
_entity_poly.pdbx_strand_id
1 'polypeptide(L)'
;MKPIGTPQDRAHRADAPGNTGLVPAPDGLLLSPQSTVLPFMAPRLQGDVWPDGRLDLSLWGVGRLARLRFSAITGPYRYGPNRVEGSKGGVYVAQSAPALVLRGVSGARIFPARRCAKWHDISAQDARPEWLITGARREMRLPWGFLSA
;
A
#
# COMPACT_ATOMS: atom_id res chain seq x y z
N MET A 1 26.42 -0.25 46.99
CA MET A 1 26.89 -1.36 46.13
C MET A 1 25.85 -2.49 46.29
N LYS A 2 24.97 -2.89 45.36
CA LYS A 2 24.67 -2.67 43.93
C LYS A 2 23.17 -2.26 43.77
N PRO A 3 22.73 -1.57 42.69
CA PRO A 3 21.32 -1.46 42.34
C PRO A 3 20.98 -2.34 41.11
N ILE A 4 19.93 -3.17 41.19
CA ILE A 4 19.32 -3.92 40.07
C ILE A 4 17.85 -4.14 40.45
N GLY A 5 16.81 -3.77 39.69
CA GLY A 5 16.71 -3.03 38.45
C GLY A 5 15.26 -2.54 38.30
N THR A 6 15.05 -1.49 37.52
CA THR A 6 13.71 -0.92 37.25
C THR A 6 13.20 -1.48 35.92
N PRO A 7 11.96 -2.00 35.84
CA PRO A 7 11.42 -2.53 34.59
C PRO A 7 10.74 -1.40 33.81
N GLN A 8 11.38 -0.88 32.77
CA GLN A 8 10.71 -0.22 31.63
C GLN A 8 11.67 0.09 30.50
N ASP A 9 12.45 -0.91 30.11
CA ASP A 9 13.19 -0.90 28.85
C ASP A 9 12.30 -1.53 27.76
N ARG A 10 11.32 -0.74 27.29
CA ARG A 10 10.64 -0.96 26.01
C ARG A 10 10.48 0.39 25.31
N ALA A 11 11.60 1.08 25.15
CA ALA A 11 11.72 1.97 24.01
C ALA A 11 11.60 1.09 22.76
N HIS A 12 10.60 1.38 21.92
CA HIS A 12 10.61 0.98 20.53
C HIS A 12 11.99 1.33 19.97
N ARG A 13 12.84 0.31 19.76
CA ARG A 13 13.98 0.46 18.85
C ARG A 13 13.37 0.90 17.53
N ALA A 14 13.50 2.19 17.24
CA ALA A 14 13.58 2.63 15.87
C ALA A 14 14.81 1.89 15.33
N ASP A 15 14.57 0.84 14.56
CA ASP A 15 15.63 0.21 13.79
C ASP A 15 16.35 1.34 13.06
N ALA A 16 17.66 1.46 13.30
CA ALA A 16 18.52 2.34 12.52
C ALA A 16 18.20 2.09 11.03
N PRO A 17 18.14 3.12 10.16
CA PRO A 17 17.84 2.91 8.75
C PRO A 17 18.95 2.06 8.14
N GLY A 18 18.75 0.74 8.16
CA GLY A 18 19.59 -0.21 7.47
C GLY A 18 19.62 0.22 6.01
N ASN A 19 20.84 0.30 5.47
CA ASN A 19 21.13 0.61 4.08
C ASN A 19 19.99 0.12 3.17
N THR A 20 19.14 1.03 2.68
CA THR A 20 17.90 0.69 1.97
C THR A 20 18.16 0.00 0.63
N GLY A 21 19.43 -0.21 0.26
CA GLY A 21 19.84 -0.89 -0.96
C GLY A 21 19.50 -0.11 -2.23
N LEU A 22 19.00 1.12 -2.09
CA LEU A 22 18.59 1.98 -3.22
C LEU A 22 19.81 2.65 -3.83
N VAL A 23 20.08 2.33 -5.09
CA VAL A 23 21.18 2.87 -5.88
C VAL A 23 20.62 3.71 -7.02
N PRO A 24 21.06 4.96 -7.22
CA PRO A 24 20.60 5.76 -8.35
C PRO A 24 21.01 5.14 -9.69
N ALA A 25 20.11 5.20 -10.67
CA ALA A 25 20.36 4.83 -12.05
C ALA A 25 20.49 6.08 -12.95
N PRO A 26 21.17 5.97 -14.12
CA PRO A 26 21.34 7.10 -15.04
C PRO A 26 20.03 7.69 -15.60
N ASP A 27 18.94 6.95 -15.55
CA ASP A 27 17.61 7.36 -16.00
C ASP A 27 16.78 8.06 -14.90
N GLY A 28 17.38 8.35 -13.75
CA GLY A 28 16.73 9.01 -12.62
C GLY A 28 15.86 8.08 -11.76
N LEU A 29 15.93 6.76 -11.98
CA LEU A 29 15.28 5.77 -11.13
C LEU A 29 16.20 5.25 -10.03
N LEU A 30 15.64 4.48 -9.11
CA LEU A 30 16.40 3.79 -8.06
C LEU A 30 16.36 2.29 -8.30
N LEU A 31 17.53 1.65 -8.28
CA LEU A 31 17.69 0.20 -8.33
C LEU A 31 17.78 -0.34 -6.91
N SER A 32 17.25 -1.53 -6.65
CA SER A 32 17.52 -2.25 -5.41
C SER A 32 17.49 -3.76 -5.60
N PRO A 33 18.41 -4.52 -4.97
CA PRO A 33 18.31 -5.98 -4.89
C PRO A 33 17.22 -6.44 -3.92
N GLN A 34 16.78 -5.58 -2.99
CA GLN A 34 15.80 -5.87 -1.95
C GLN A 34 14.55 -5.01 -2.12
N SER A 35 13.37 -5.61 -1.95
CA SER A 35 12.13 -4.83 -1.98
C SER A 35 12.05 -3.99 -0.71
N THR A 36 11.77 -2.70 -0.89
CA THR A 36 11.34 -1.79 0.16
C THR A 36 9.88 -1.37 -0.06
N VAL A 37 9.30 -0.68 0.92
CA VAL A 37 7.97 -0.09 0.81
C VAL A 37 7.99 1.02 -0.24
N LEU A 38 7.03 1.01 -1.16
CA LEU A 38 6.73 2.14 -2.04
C LEU A 38 5.55 2.92 -1.45
N PRO A 39 5.80 4.04 -0.74
CA PRO A 39 4.76 5.02 -0.52
C PRO A 39 4.44 5.70 -1.86
N PHE A 40 3.16 5.94 -2.12
CA PHE A 40 2.73 6.72 -3.27
C PHE A 40 1.70 7.77 -2.87
N MET A 41 1.79 8.91 -3.52
CA MET A 41 0.85 10.02 -3.41
C MET A 41 0.62 10.55 -4.83
N ALA A 42 -0.41 10.01 -5.48
CA ALA A 42 -0.85 10.41 -6.80
C ALA A 42 -2.13 11.28 -6.67
N PRO A 43 -2.67 11.87 -7.76
CA PRO A 43 -3.84 12.72 -7.66
C PRO A 43 -5.00 12.02 -6.97
N ARG A 44 -5.26 12.45 -5.73
CA ARG A 44 -6.20 11.89 -4.78
C ARG A 44 -5.93 10.44 -4.34
N LEU A 45 -5.21 9.60 -5.08
CA LEU A 45 -4.91 8.23 -4.66
C LEU A 45 -3.60 8.16 -3.85
N GLN A 46 -3.66 7.60 -2.65
CA GLN A 46 -2.50 7.50 -1.76
C GLN A 46 -2.44 6.13 -1.09
N GLY A 47 -1.23 5.70 -0.72
CA GLY A 47 -1.07 4.41 -0.08
C GLY A 47 0.36 3.92 0.00
N ASP A 48 0.49 2.69 0.47
CA ASP A 48 1.77 2.01 0.68
C ASP A 48 1.72 0.62 0.05
N VAL A 49 2.64 0.33 -0.87
CA VAL A 49 2.90 -1.02 -1.37
C VAL A 49 4.05 -1.62 -0.57
N TRP A 50 3.78 -2.75 0.09
CA TRP A 50 4.73 -3.46 0.92
C TRP A 50 5.39 -4.62 0.15
N PRO A 51 6.62 -5.00 0.52
CA PRO A 51 7.35 -6.12 -0.11
C PRO A 51 6.58 -7.44 -0.19
N ASP A 52 5.72 -7.71 0.78
CA ASP A 52 4.95 -8.94 0.90
C ASP A 52 3.67 -8.96 0.04
N GLY A 53 3.49 -7.98 -0.85
CA GLY A 53 2.31 -7.84 -1.70
C GLY A 53 1.08 -7.31 -0.97
N ARG A 54 1.26 -6.66 0.20
CA ARG A 54 0.22 -5.83 0.80
C ARG A 54 0.20 -4.45 0.15
N LEU A 55 -1.00 -3.96 -0.18
CA LEU A 55 -1.22 -2.57 -0.57
C LEU A 55 -2.30 -1.98 0.33
N ASP A 56 -1.99 -0.93 1.09
CA ASP A 56 -3.00 -0.13 1.79
C ASP A 56 -3.38 1.05 0.90
N LEU A 57 -4.68 1.20 0.58
CA LEU A 57 -5.19 2.17 -0.38
C LEU A 57 -6.15 3.16 0.26
N SER A 58 -5.94 4.45 0.02
CA SER A 58 -6.78 5.53 0.49
C SER A 58 -7.01 6.58 -0.61
N LEU A 59 -8.09 7.34 -0.46
CA LEU A 59 -8.41 8.49 -1.29
C LEU A 59 -8.27 9.77 -0.44
N TRP A 60 -7.54 10.77 -0.93
CA TRP A 60 -7.30 12.03 -0.27
C TRP A 60 -8.62 12.80 -0.08
N GLY A 61 -8.77 13.43 1.10
CA GLY A 61 -10.01 14.07 1.52
C GLY A 61 -11.13 13.10 1.92
N VAL A 62 -10.98 11.80 1.67
CA VAL A 62 -12.02 10.79 1.93
C VAL A 62 -11.58 9.79 3.01
N GLY A 63 -10.39 9.21 2.87
CA GLY A 63 -9.83 8.24 3.80
C GLY A 63 -9.56 6.86 3.19
N ARG A 64 -9.40 5.86 4.05
CA ARG A 64 -9.05 4.48 3.68
C ARG A 64 -10.17 3.83 2.86
N LEU A 65 -9.83 3.22 1.73
CA LEU A 65 -10.77 2.46 0.90
C LEU A 65 -10.63 0.97 1.12
N ALA A 66 -9.42 0.45 0.98
CA ALA A 66 -9.19 -0.98 1.05
C ALA A 66 -7.75 -1.33 1.41
N ARG A 67 -7.57 -2.58 1.81
CA ARG A 67 -6.28 -3.27 1.71
C ARG A 67 -6.36 -4.27 0.58
N LEU A 68 -5.35 -4.33 -0.26
CA LEU A 68 -5.18 -5.38 -1.25
C LEU A 68 -4.08 -6.35 -0.81
N ARG A 69 -4.23 -7.61 -1.19
CA ARG A 69 -3.18 -8.63 -1.11
C ARG A 69 -2.99 -9.26 -2.48
N PHE A 70 -1.75 -9.42 -2.91
CA PHE A 70 -1.36 -10.10 -4.13
C PHE A 70 0.00 -10.77 -3.94
N SER A 71 0.44 -11.59 -4.90
CA SER A 71 1.78 -12.18 -4.86
C SER A 71 2.87 -11.11 -4.80
N ALA A 72 3.90 -11.29 -3.97
CA ALA A 72 5.04 -10.38 -3.92
C ALA A 72 5.66 -10.16 -5.33
N ILE A 73 6.10 -8.93 -5.60
CA ILE A 73 6.84 -8.60 -6.83
C ILE A 73 8.22 -9.24 -6.73
N THR A 74 8.66 -9.89 -7.80
CA THR A 74 9.99 -10.50 -7.83
C THR A 74 11.02 -9.50 -8.36
N GLY A 75 12.11 -9.31 -7.63
CA GLY A 75 13.22 -8.44 -8.04
C GLY A 75 13.99 -8.94 -9.28
N PRO A 76 15.07 -8.23 -9.66
CA PRO A 76 15.57 -6.99 -9.06
C PRO A 76 14.56 -5.84 -9.20
N TYR A 77 14.61 -4.88 -8.28
CA TYR A 77 13.59 -3.83 -8.17
C TYR A 77 14.07 -2.53 -8.78
N ARG A 78 13.15 -1.84 -9.47
CA ARG A 78 13.32 -0.49 -10.01
C ARG A 78 12.20 0.39 -9.48
N TYR A 79 12.55 1.47 -8.79
CA TYR A 79 11.61 2.41 -8.20
C TYR A 79 11.65 3.72 -8.96
N GLY A 80 10.47 4.28 -9.22
CA GLY A 80 10.31 5.63 -9.72
C GLY A 80 9.16 6.33 -9.00
N PRO A 81 8.87 7.60 -9.35
CA PRO A 81 7.71 8.30 -8.80
C PRO A 81 6.45 7.46 -9.01
N ASN A 82 5.80 7.09 -7.90
CA ASN A 82 4.53 6.37 -7.89
C ASN A 82 4.56 5.02 -8.65
N ARG A 83 5.72 4.35 -8.75
CA ARG A 83 5.82 3.00 -9.30
C ARG A 83 6.97 2.17 -8.72
N VAL A 84 6.77 0.86 -8.71
CA VAL A 84 7.82 -0.14 -8.48
C VAL A 84 7.70 -1.23 -9.54
N GLU A 85 8.82 -1.57 -10.14
CA GLU A 85 8.96 -2.59 -11.16
C GLU A 85 9.86 -3.70 -10.65
N GLY A 86 9.53 -4.94 -11.01
CA GLY A 86 10.36 -6.12 -10.83
C GLY A 86 10.58 -6.83 -12.16
N SER A 87 11.20 -8.01 -12.13
CA SER A 87 11.55 -8.77 -13.32
C SER A 87 10.34 -9.22 -14.17
N LYS A 88 9.17 -9.39 -13.56
CA LYS A 88 7.97 -9.94 -14.22
C LYS A 88 6.72 -9.09 -14.05
N GLY A 89 6.82 -7.91 -13.45
CA GLY A 89 5.63 -7.15 -13.05
C GLY A 89 5.93 -5.88 -12.29
N GLY A 90 4.89 -5.27 -11.73
CA GLY A 90 5.04 -4.04 -10.97
C GLY A 90 3.72 -3.44 -10.51
N VAL A 91 3.84 -2.39 -9.70
CA VAL A 91 2.74 -1.48 -9.36
C VAL A 91 3.01 -0.15 -10.02
N TYR A 92 2.00 0.39 -10.69
CA TYR A 92 2.06 1.67 -11.39
C TYR A 92 0.89 2.51 -10.93
N VAL A 93 1.14 3.72 -10.45
CA VAL A 93 0.09 4.65 -10.05
C VAL A 93 0.12 5.88 -10.96
N ALA A 94 -1.02 6.18 -11.56
CA ALA A 94 -1.13 7.24 -12.55
C ALA A 94 -0.98 8.62 -11.89
N GLN A 95 -0.11 9.47 -12.43
CA GLN A 95 0.02 10.87 -12.00
C GLN A 95 -1.08 11.79 -12.53
N SER A 96 -1.94 11.30 -13.43
CA SER A 96 -2.99 12.09 -14.09
C SER A 96 -4.40 11.72 -13.62
N ALA A 97 -4.55 10.62 -12.87
CA ALA A 97 -5.85 10.09 -12.46
C ALA A 97 -5.73 9.27 -11.16
N PRO A 98 -6.81 9.09 -10.39
CA PRO A 98 -6.82 8.23 -9.21
C PRO A 98 -6.89 6.74 -9.62
N ALA A 99 -5.90 6.28 -10.37
CA ALA A 99 -5.84 4.93 -10.94
C ALA A 99 -4.51 4.26 -10.63
N LEU A 100 -4.57 2.95 -10.39
CA LEU A 100 -3.42 2.09 -10.17
C LEU A 100 -3.55 0.84 -11.02
N VAL A 101 -2.43 0.35 -11.54
CA VAL A 101 -2.34 -0.91 -12.28
C VAL A 101 -1.37 -1.83 -11.57
N LEU A 102 -1.82 -3.06 -11.31
CA LEU A 102 -0.97 -4.18 -10.91
C LEU A 102 -0.67 -5.02 -12.16
N ARG A 103 0.60 -5.26 -12.47
CA ARG A 103 1.01 -6.13 -13.59
C ARG A 103 1.83 -7.30 -13.09
N GLY A 104 1.60 -8.48 -13.68
CA GLY A 104 2.41 -9.67 -13.41
C GLY A 104 2.31 -10.20 -11.98
N VAL A 105 1.25 -9.84 -11.26
CA VAL A 105 0.94 -10.36 -9.92
C VAL A 105 -0.26 -11.30 -9.99
N SER A 106 -0.34 -12.25 -9.07
CA SER A 106 -1.43 -13.23 -9.00
C SER A 106 -2.18 -13.14 -7.67
N GLY A 107 -3.38 -13.74 -7.64
CA GLY A 107 -4.16 -13.92 -6.41
C GLY A 107 -4.63 -12.61 -5.76
N ALA A 108 -4.85 -11.54 -6.55
CA ALA A 108 -5.28 -10.26 -6.03
C ALA A 108 -6.62 -10.40 -5.28
N ARG A 109 -6.63 -9.98 -4.00
CA ARG A 109 -7.82 -9.95 -3.14
C ARG A 109 -7.96 -8.56 -2.52
N ILE A 110 -9.20 -8.09 -2.43
CA ILE A 110 -9.57 -6.79 -1.86
C ILE A 110 -10.23 -7.02 -0.51
N PHE A 111 -9.74 -6.31 0.52
CA PHE A 111 -10.26 -6.29 1.87
C PHE A 111 -10.80 -4.87 2.15
N PRO A 112 -12.12 -4.69 2.17
CA PRO A 112 -12.75 -3.39 2.34
C PRO A 112 -12.39 -2.77 3.69
N ALA A 113 -12.17 -1.45 3.71
CA ALA A 113 -11.99 -0.73 4.96
C ALA A 113 -13.30 -0.69 5.76
N ARG A 114 -13.22 -0.85 7.08
CA ARG A 114 -14.38 -0.76 7.98
C ARG A 114 -14.66 0.65 8.51
N ARG A 115 -13.79 1.60 8.19
CA ARG A 115 -13.88 3.03 8.54
C ARG A 115 -12.93 3.84 7.65
N CYS A 116 -13.30 5.08 7.33
CA CYS A 116 -12.46 5.96 6.51
C CYS A 116 -11.22 6.48 7.26
N ALA A 117 -11.34 6.72 8.56
CA ALA A 117 -10.26 7.15 9.45
C ALA A 117 -10.32 6.41 10.79
N LYS A 118 -9.22 6.41 11.55
CA LYS A 118 -9.16 5.70 12.86
C LYS A 118 -10.15 6.27 13.89
N TRP A 119 -10.42 7.57 13.81
CA TRP A 119 -11.34 8.31 14.69
C TRP A 119 -12.78 8.37 14.16
N HIS A 120 -13.07 7.77 13.00
CA HIS A 120 -14.43 7.74 12.48
C HIS A 120 -15.26 6.70 13.23
N ASP A 121 -16.35 7.15 13.84
CA ASP A 121 -17.34 6.30 14.49
C ASP A 121 -18.41 5.89 13.47
N ILE A 122 -18.55 4.59 13.24
CA ILE A 122 -19.49 4.01 12.29
C ILE A 122 -19.83 2.60 12.72
N SER A 123 -21.12 2.24 12.64
CA SER A 123 -21.57 0.90 12.99
C SER A 123 -21.01 -0.13 11.99
N ALA A 124 -20.82 -1.37 12.46
CA ALA A 124 -20.39 -2.45 11.58
C ALA A 124 -21.42 -2.78 10.49
N GLN A 125 -22.69 -2.43 10.69
CA GLN A 125 -23.76 -2.59 9.71
C GLN A 125 -23.64 -1.55 8.60
N ASP A 126 -23.40 -0.29 8.97
CA ASP A 126 -23.29 0.82 8.01
C ASP A 126 -21.94 0.79 7.27
N ALA A 127 -20.89 0.25 7.90
CA ALA A 127 -19.59 0.05 7.25
C ALA A 127 -19.54 -1.12 6.26
N ARG A 128 -20.67 -1.81 6.01
CA ARG A 128 -20.68 -2.96 5.10
C ARG A 128 -20.44 -2.51 3.65
N PRO A 129 -19.52 -3.17 2.93
CA PRO A 129 -19.31 -2.90 1.53
C PRO A 129 -20.46 -3.46 0.70
N GLU A 130 -20.92 -2.70 -0.28
CA GLU A 130 -21.78 -3.19 -1.35
C GLU A 130 -20.89 -3.60 -2.54
N TRP A 131 -21.17 -4.76 -3.13
CA TRP A 131 -20.45 -5.26 -4.29
C TRP A 131 -21.36 -5.31 -5.51
N LEU A 132 -20.92 -4.67 -6.59
CA LEU A 132 -21.58 -4.70 -7.89
C LEU A 132 -20.64 -5.35 -8.91
N ILE A 133 -21.16 -6.31 -9.66
CA ILE A 133 -20.40 -7.03 -10.69
C ILE A 133 -21.10 -6.79 -12.02
N THR A 134 -20.36 -6.24 -12.99
CA THR A 134 -20.88 -5.94 -14.33
C THR A 134 -19.87 -6.40 -15.37
N GLY A 135 -20.12 -7.57 -15.97
CA GLY A 135 -19.17 -8.21 -16.88
C GLY A 135 -17.84 -8.50 -16.18
N ALA A 136 -16.75 -7.96 -16.72
CA ALA A 136 -15.41 -8.09 -16.15
C ALA A 136 -15.13 -7.10 -14.99
N ARG A 137 -15.95 -6.06 -14.83
CA ARG A 137 -15.76 -5.02 -13.82
C ARG A 137 -16.41 -5.40 -12.50
N ARG A 138 -15.68 -5.17 -11.40
CA ARG A 138 -16.15 -5.30 -10.02
C ARG A 138 -16.03 -3.96 -9.33
N GLU A 139 -17.12 -3.49 -8.78
CA GLU A 139 -17.17 -2.26 -7.99
C GLU A 139 -17.48 -2.59 -6.54
N MET A 140 -16.65 -2.06 -5.64
CA MET A 140 -16.82 -2.10 -4.20
C MET A 140 -17.21 -0.70 -3.74
N ARG A 141 -18.42 -0.55 -3.18
CA ARG A 141 -18.89 0.71 -2.61
C ARG A 141 -18.85 0.65 -1.09
N LEU A 142 -18.35 1.74 -0.52
CA LEU A 142 -18.36 2.05 0.90
C LEU A 142 -19.18 3.32 1.10
N PRO A 143 -19.70 3.60 2.30
CA PRO A 143 -20.44 4.83 2.58
C PRO A 143 -19.66 6.12 2.26
N TRP A 144 -18.33 6.05 2.20
CA TRP A 144 -17.45 7.20 1.95
C TRP A 144 -16.75 7.17 0.59
N GLY A 145 -16.89 6.13 -0.22
CA GLY A 145 -16.20 6.07 -1.52
C GLY A 145 -16.31 4.71 -2.20
N PHE A 146 -15.79 4.60 -3.42
CA PHE A 146 -15.84 3.35 -4.18
C PHE A 146 -14.50 3.01 -4.82
N LEU A 147 -14.30 1.72 -5.10
CA LEU A 147 -13.18 1.17 -5.86
C LEU A 147 -13.75 0.34 -7.00
N SER A 148 -13.26 0.58 -8.21
CA SER A 148 -13.57 -0.23 -9.38
C SER A 148 -12.33 -0.97 -9.85
N ALA A 149 -12.47 -2.27 -10.14
CA ALA A 149 -11.42 -3.15 -10.64
C ALA A 149 -11.93 -4.03 -11.78
#